data_AF-A0A7J7P8C0-F1
#
_entry.id   AF-A0A7J7P8C0-F1
#
_cell.length_a   1.000
_cell.length_b   1.000
_cell.length_c   1.000
_cell.angle_alpha   90.00
_cell.angle_beta   90.00
_cell.angle_gamma   90.00
#
_symmetry.space_group_name_H-M   'P 1'
#
loop_
_entity.id
_entity.type
_entity.pdbx_description
1 polymer ?
#
loop_
_entity_poly.entity_id
_entity_poly.type
_entity_poly.pdbx_seq_one_letter_code
_entity_poly.pdbx_strand_id
1 'polypeptide(L)'
;MVLFGRVGGGIYTKAADVGTDPVGKIERNIPEDDPRNPAVIADNIGDNVRDITGMGFDLFGSYAESSCVALVVASISSFRINNEFIAMCYLLLISLMGIIVCLITTLFATDFFEIIAVKEIEPALKHQLIISTALMTIGIALELFFCVAIGLWAGLFIGFVTDYYTSNAYRIGAATNVIFGLALGYKSVIILIFAIALSIFVSFNLAAMYGIAVATLGMLSTIATGLAIDAYGPISDNAGGIVEMASMSHRVRERTDALEVTGSTTAAIGKGFAIGSAALVSLALFGA
;
A
#
# COMPACT_ATOMS: atom_id res chain seq x y z
N MET A 1 17.13 0.73 8.96
CA MET A 1 17.17 -0.47 8.10
C MET A 1 16.28 -0.31 6.87
N VAL A 2 15.04 0.18 7.02
CA VAL A 2 14.09 0.47 5.92
C VAL A 2 14.71 1.25 4.75
N LEU A 3 15.37 2.37 5.04
CA LEU A 3 15.99 3.24 4.03
C LEU A 3 16.94 2.45 3.11
N PHE A 4 17.82 1.62 3.69
CA PHE A 4 18.78 0.84 2.92
C PHE A 4 18.13 -0.29 2.13
N GLY A 5 17.11 -0.96 2.71
CA GLY A 5 16.37 -2.01 2.00
C GLY A 5 15.64 -1.46 0.77
N ARG A 6 14.94 -0.32 0.92
CA ARG A 6 14.16 0.29 -0.15
C ARG A 6 15.04 0.92 -1.23
N VAL A 7 16.13 1.60 -0.85
CA VAL A 7 17.08 2.17 -1.82
C VAL A 7 17.90 1.09 -2.51
N GLY A 8 18.47 0.15 -1.75
CA GLY A 8 19.28 -0.93 -2.30
C GLY A 8 18.50 -1.86 -3.22
N GLY A 9 17.32 -2.32 -2.77
CA GLY A 9 16.41 -3.09 -3.61
C GLY A 9 15.91 -2.28 -4.80
N GLY A 10 15.60 -1.01 -4.59
CA GLY A 10 15.20 -0.06 -5.64
C GLY A 10 16.18 0.06 -6.79
N ILE A 11 17.46 0.24 -6.45
CA ILE A 11 18.56 0.30 -7.43
C ILE A 11 18.68 -1.05 -8.16
N TYR A 12 18.59 -2.16 -7.43
CA TYR A 12 18.72 -3.50 -8.02
C TYR A 12 17.63 -3.78 -9.07
N THR A 13 16.35 -3.69 -8.71
CA THR A 13 15.27 -3.99 -9.66
C THR A 13 15.23 -3.02 -10.83
N LYS A 14 15.37 -1.71 -10.61
CA LYS A 14 15.26 -0.77 -11.74
C LYS A 14 16.46 -0.76 -12.67
N ALA A 15 17.63 -1.19 -12.20
CA ALA A 15 18.75 -1.45 -13.08
C ALA A 15 18.49 -2.69 -13.97
N ALA A 16 17.82 -3.71 -13.43
CA ALA A 16 17.43 -4.90 -14.19
C ALA A 16 16.30 -4.59 -15.18
N ASP A 17 15.15 -4.13 -14.69
CA ASP A 17 13.94 -3.76 -15.46
C ASP A 17 14.26 -2.84 -16.66
N VAL A 18 14.89 -1.68 -16.40
CA VAL A 18 15.26 -0.72 -17.46
C VAL A 18 16.36 -1.25 -18.39
N GLY A 19 17.09 -2.30 -18.00
CA GLY A 19 18.04 -3.00 -18.86
C GLY A 19 17.37 -4.07 -19.72
N THR A 20 16.44 -4.83 -19.15
CA THR A 20 15.72 -5.94 -19.80
C THR A 20 14.78 -5.41 -20.88
N ASP A 21 13.96 -4.43 -20.53
CA ASP A 21 12.79 -4.04 -21.31
C ASP A 21 13.11 -3.34 -22.63
N PRO A 22 13.92 -2.26 -22.65
CA PRO A 22 14.23 -1.58 -23.91
C PRO A 22 15.00 -2.47 -24.87
N VAL A 23 15.96 -3.25 -24.37
CA VAL A 23 16.78 -4.14 -25.21
C VAL A 23 15.93 -5.29 -25.74
N GLY A 24 15.09 -5.90 -24.90
CA GLY A 24 14.21 -6.99 -25.30
C GLY A 24 13.10 -6.53 -26.24
N LYS A 25 12.21 -5.67 -25.75
CA LYS A 25 10.97 -5.26 -26.43
C LYS A 25 11.22 -4.32 -27.61
N ILE A 26 12.10 -3.33 -27.45
CA ILE A 26 12.27 -2.24 -28.44
C ILE A 26 13.36 -2.57 -29.45
N GLU A 27 14.54 -3.00 -28.99
CA GLU A 27 15.69 -3.23 -29.88
C GLU A 27 15.63 -4.61 -30.57
N ARG A 28 15.31 -5.67 -29.81
CA ARG A 28 15.35 -7.06 -30.29
C ARG A 28 13.99 -7.62 -30.69
N ASN A 29 12.89 -6.92 -30.39
CA ASN A 29 11.52 -7.37 -30.63
C ASN A 29 11.27 -8.80 -30.12
N ILE A 30 11.82 -9.13 -28.96
CA ILE A 30 11.49 -10.36 -28.23
C ILE A 30 10.44 -10.03 -27.16
N PRO A 31 9.63 -11.02 -26.74
CA PRO A 31 8.67 -10.85 -25.66
C PRO A 31 9.30 -10.31 -24.36
N GLU A 32 8.47 -9.68 -23.55
CA GLU A 32 8.76 -9.40 -22.14
C GLU A 32 9.11 -10.71 -21.41
N ASP A 33 10.05 -10.70 -20.48
CA ASP A 33 10.48 -11.90 -19.73
C ASP A 33 10.99 -13.09 -20.56
N ASP A 34 11.42 -12.86 -21.80
CA ASP A 34 11.91 -13.93 -22.65
C ASP A 34 13.20 -14.57 -22.08
N PRO A 35 13.29 -15.92 -22.00
CA PRO A 35 14.42 -16.61 -21.39
C PRO A 35 15.77 -16.39 -22.12
N ARG A 36 15.76 -15.85 -23.34
CA ARG A 36 16.97 -15.47 -24.09
C ARG A 36 17.59 -14.18 -23.57
N ASN A 37 16.85 -13.38 -22.81
CA ASN A 37 17.35 -12.14 -22.25
C ASN A 37 18.03 -12.41 -20.89
N PRO A 38 19.35 -12.16 -20.77
CA PRO A 38 20.10 -12.52 -19.57
C PRO A 38 19.72 -11.71 -18.32
N ALA A 39 19.01 -10.60 -18.48
CA ALA A 39 18.61 -9.72 -17.37
C ALA A 39 17.30 -10.15 -16.69
N VAL A 40 16.49 -11.02 -17.31
CA VAL A 40 15.15 -11.41 -16.81
C VAL A 40 15.18 -12.04 -15.43
N ILE A 41 16.22 -12.81 -15.11
CA ILE A 41 16.38 -13.40 -13.77
C ILE A 41 16.63 -12.29 -12.72
N ALA A 42 17.44 -11.28 -13.05
CA ALA A 42 17.68 -10.16 -12.16
C ALA A 42 16.43 -9.29 -11.99
N ASP A 43 15.59 -9.22 -13.02
CA ASP A 43 14.31 -8.51 -13.01
C ASP A 43 13.34 -9.10 -11.99
N ASN A 44 13.03 -10.40 -12.17
CA ASN A 44 12.13 -11.17 -11.30
C ASN A 44 12.66 -11.24 -9.84
N ILE A 45 13.98 -11.38 -9.65
CA ILE A 45 14.59 -11.28 -8.31
C ILE A 45 14.36 -9.87 -7.75
N GLY A 46 14.49 -8.85 -8.59
CA GLY A 46 14.29 -7.45 -8.24
C GLY A 46 12.93 -7.16 -7.64
N ASP A 47 11.85 -7.71 -8.20
CA ASP A 47 10.49 -7.51 -7.69
C ASP A 47 10.34 -8.04 -6.26
N ASN A 48 10.99 -9.16 -5.95
CA ASN A 48 11.03 -9.72 -4.60
C ASN A 48 11.89 -8.88 -3.63
N VAL A 49 13.05 -8.39 -4.09
CA VAL A 49 13.99 -7.63 -3.26
C VAL A 49 13.47 -6.23 -2.95
N ARG A 50 12.85 -5.56 -3.93
CA ARG A 50 12.31 -4.22 -3.73
C ARG A 50 10.85 -4.25 -3.29
N ASP A 51 9.99 -4.80 -4.14
CA ASP A 51 8.56 -4.55 -4.06
C ASP A 51 7.90 -5.46 -3.03
N ILE A 52 8.50 -6.59 -2.67
CA ILE A 52 8.12 -7.34 -1.47
C ILE A 52 8.93 -6.90 -0.25
N THR A 53 10.25 -7.11 -0.28
CA THR A 53 11.09 -6.94 0.92
C THR A 53 11.20 -5.47 1.35
N GLY A 54 11.52 -4.58 0.41
CA GLY A 54 11.67 -3.15 0.69
C GLY A 54 10.37 -2.48 1.12
N MET A 55 9.24 -2.89 0.54
CA MET A 55 7.91 -2.41 0.90
C MET A 55 7.44 -2.94 2.26
N GLY A 56 7.66 -4.22 2.55
CA GLY A 56 7.37 -4.80 3.86
C GLY A 56 8.10 -4.07 5.00
N PHE A 57 9.38 -3.73 4.78
CA PHE A 57 10.13 -2.91 5.73
C PHE A 57 9.59 -1.48 5.87
N ASP A 58 9.12 -0.86 4.80
CA ASP A 58 8.56 0.51 4.80
C ASP A 58 7.29 0.62 5.64
N LEU A 59 6.37 -0.33 5.41
CA LEU A 59 5.12 -0.40 6.14
C LEU A 59 5.34 -0.83 7.61
N PHE A 60 6.29 -1.72 7.88
CA PHE A 60 6.71 -2.04 9.24
C PHE A 60 7.27 -0.82 9.98
N GLY A 61 8.12 -0.03 9.32
CA GLY A 61 8.65 1.22 9.88
C GLY A 61 7.54 2.19 10.26
N SER A 62 6.59 2.41 9.35
CA SER A 62 5.42 3.28 9.57
C SER A 62 4.55 2.81 10.75
N TYR A 63 4.34 1.50 10.86
CA TYR A 63 3.60 0.90 11.98
C TYR A 63 4.35 1.03 13.33
N ALA A 64 5.66 0.77 13.34
CA ALA A 64 6.48 0.85 14.53
C ALA A 64 6.59 2.30 15.03
N GLU A 65 6.85 3.26 14.14
CA GLU A 65 6.96 4.68 14.47
C GLU A 65 5.64 5.22 15.01
N SER A 66 4.51 4.93 14.35
CA SER A 66 3.18 5.38 14.81
C SER A 66 2.83 4.83 16.20
N SER A 67 3.12 3.56 16.44
CA SER A 67 2.93 2.92 17.76
C SER A 67 3.82 3.57 18.84
N CYS A 68 5.11 3.75 18.54
CA CYS A 68 6.07 4.33 19.49
C CYS A 68 5.73 5.78 19.85
N VAL A 69 5.39 6.61 18.87
CA VAL A 69 5.04 8.03 19.11
C VAL A 69 3.83 8.15 20.01
N ALA A 70 2.79 7.38 19.72
CA ALA A 70 1.60 7.43 20.52
C ALA A 70 1.84 6.94 21.95
N LEU A 71 2.70 5.93 22.15
CA LEU A 71 3.13 5.49 23.48
C LEU A 71 3.94 6.56 24.22
N VAL A 72 4.84 7.26 23.54
CA VAL A 72 5.63 8.35 24.14
C VAL A 72 4.70 9.46 24.62
N VAL A 73 3.77 9.92 23.76
CA VAL A 73 2.80 10.96 24.13
C VAL A 73 1.83 10.48 25.22
N ALA A 74 1.37 9.22 25.17
CA ALA A 74 0.54 8.64 26.23
C ALA A 74 1.28 8.54 27.57
N SER A 75 2.60 8.30 27.55
CA SER A 75 3.42 8.15 28.75
C SER A 75 3.57 9.44 29.57
N ILE A 76 3.42 10.61 28.94
CA ILE A 76 3.45 11.91 29.61
C ILE A 76 2.05 12.48 29.87
N SER A 77 1.01 11.77 29.41
CA SER A 77 -0.39 12.15 29.58
C SER A 77 -0.99 11.61 30.88
N SER A 78 -2.25 11.98 31.17
CA SER A 78 -3.00 11.52 32.35
C SER A 78 -3.08 9.99 32.49
N PHE A 79 -2.93 9.25 31.39
CA PHE A 79 -2.89 7.78 31.38
C PHE A 79 -1.80 7.21 32.30
N ARG A 80 -0.60 7.81 32.32
CA ARG A 80 0.46 7.39 33.25
C ARG A 80 0.18 7.84 34.68
N ILE A 81 -0.36 9.03 34.86
CA ILE A 81 -0.65 9.60 36.19
C ILE A 81 -1.68 8.74 36.94
N ASN A 82 -2.67 8.19 36.22
CA ASN A 82 -3.71 7.34 36.77
C ASN A 82 -3.33 5.84 36.82
N ASN A 83 -2.11 5.46 36.40
CA ASN A 83 -1.65 4.07 36.27
C ASN A 83 -2.60 3.16 35.44
N GLU A 84 -3.30 3.73 34.45
CA GLU A 84 -4.20 2.97 33.59
C GLU A 84 -3.43 2.29 32.45
N PHE A 85 -2.86 1.13 32.75
CA PHE A 85 -2.06 0.35 31.79
C PHE A 85 -2.81 0.04 30.49
N ILE A 86 -4.10 -0.27 30.58
CA ILE A 86 -4.95 -0.59 29.41
C ILE A 86 -5.06 0.61 28.46
N ALA A 87 -5.25 1.81 29.00
CA ALA A 87 -5.37 3.03 28.19
C ALA A 87 -4.02 3.44 27.56
N MET A 88 -2.90 3.18 28.24
CA MET A 88 -1.57 3.36 27.63
C MET A 88 -1.34 2.41 26.45
N CYS A 89 -1.77 1.15 26.58
CA CYS A 89 -1.64 0.14 25.52
C CYS A 89 -2.77 0.17 24.48
N TYR A 90 -3.63 1.19 24.49
CA TYR A 90 -4.80 1.30 23.61
C TYR A 90 -4.47 1.11 22.12
N LEU A 91 -3.36 1.67 21.66
CA LEU A 91 -2.92 1.52 20.27
C LEU A 91 -2.59 0.06 19.89
N LEU A 92 -2.04 -0.72 20.81
CA LEU A 92 -1.77 -2.14 20.57
C LEU A 92 -3.08 -2.95 20.51
N LEU A 93 -4.11 -2.53 21.26
CA LEU A 93 -5.44 -3.15 21.21
C LEU A 93 -6.11 -2.90 19.85
N ILE A 94 -6.02 -1.67 19.32
CA ILE A 94 -6.49 -1.35 17.96
C ILE A 94 -5.81 -2.25 16.94
N SER A 95 -4.48 -2.42 17.02
CA SER A 95 -3.75 -3.29 16.10
C SER A 95 -4.17 -4.76 16.23
N LEU A 96 -4.40 -5.25 17.45
CA LEU A 96 -4.86 -6.62 17.69
C LEU A 96 -6.26 -6.85 17.08
N MET A 97 -7.17 -5.89 17.27
CA MET A 97 -8.49 -5.92 16.64
C MET A 97 -8.37 -5.84 15.12
N GLY A 98 -7.46 -5.03 14.60
CA GLY A 98 -7.12 -4.92 13.18
C GLY A 98 -6.72 -6.27 12.57
N ILE A 99 -5.91 -7.07 13.27
CA ILE A 99 -5.54 -8.42 12.81
C ILE A 99 -6.78 -9.32 12.67
N ILE A 100 -7.68 -9.31 13.66
CA ILE A 100 -8.92 -10.10 13.63
C ILE A 100 -9.82 -9.65 12.48
N VAL A 101 -10.00 -8.33 12.30
CA VAL A 101 -10.78 -7.75 11.21
C VAL A 101 -10.18 -8.12 9.84
N CYS A 102 -8.86 -8.02 9.69
CA CYS A 102 -8.18 -8.39 8.46
C CYS A 102 -8.34 -9.88 8.16
N LEU A 103 -8.25 -10.75 9.18
CA LEU A 103 -8.47 -12.19 9.02
C LEU A 103 -9.88 -12.46 8.47
N ILE A 104 -10.91 -11.88 9.07
CA ILE A 104 -12.29 -12.02 8.60
C ILE A 104 -12.43 -11.48 7.17
N THR A 105 -11.79 -10.34 6.88
CA THR A 105 -11.84 -9.71 5.54
C THR A 105 -11.22 -10.61 4.48
N THR A 106 -10.08 -11.24 4.77
CA THR A 106 -9.40 -12.16 3.84
C THR A 106 -10.29 -13.32 3.42
N LEU A 107 -11.10 -13.88 4.33
CA LEU A 107 -12.03 -14.99 4.04
C LEU A 107 -13.03 -14.65 2.92
N PHE A 108 -13.38 -13.37 2.75
CA PHE A 108 -14.25 -12.96 1.65
C PHE A 108 -13.58 -13.13 0.28
N ALA A 109 -12.27 -12.85 0.16
CA ALA A 109 -11.57 -13.04 -1.11
C ALA A 109 -11.08 -14.48 -1.32
N THR A 110 -10.83 -15.25 -0.25
CA THR A 110 -10.29 -16.61 -0.36
C THR A 110 -11.34 -17.69 -0.45
N ASP A 111 -12.45 -17.57 0.30
CA ASP A 111 -13.42 -18.67 0.48
C ASP A 111 -14.82 -18.34 -0.02
N PHE A 112 -15.31 -17.10 0.18
CA PHE A 112 -16.71 -16.75 -0.13
C PHE A 112 -16.95 -16.30 -1.57
N PHE A 113 -15.95 -15.72 -2.24
CA PHE A 113 -16.07 -15.23 -3.60
C PHE A 113 -15.01 -15.85 -4.51
N GLU A 114 -15.44 -16.41 -5.64
CA GLU A 114 -14.57 -16.91 -6.69
C GLU A 114 -14.58 -15.94 -7.88
N ILE A 115 -13.40 -15.64 -8.41
CA ILE A 115 -13.24 -14.75 -9.57
C ILE A 115 -13.35 -15.59 -10.84
N ILE A 116 -14.36 -15.29 -11.67
CA ILE A 116 -14.61 -16.02 -12.92
C ILE A 116 -14.10 -15.21 -14.11
N ALA A 117 -14.25 -13.89 -14.04
CA ALA A 117 -13.85 -12.98 -15.12
C ALA A 117 -12.72 -12.04 -14.69
N VAL A 118 -11.83 -11.73 -15.64
CA VAL A 118 -10.69 -10.82 -15.43
C VAL A 118 -11.10 -9.45 -14.88
N LYS A 119 -12.24 -8.91 -15.35
CA LYS A 119 -12.80 -7.63 -14.89
C LYS A 119 -13.17 -7.59 -13.40
N GLU A 120 -13.22 -8.74 -12.73
CA GLU A 120 -13.62 -8.86 -11.32
C GLU A 120 -12.42 -8.79 -10.37
N ILE A 121 -11.18 -8.88 -10.87
CA ILE A 121 -9.95 -8.87 -10.05
C ILE A 121 -9.78 -7.53 -9.32
N GLU A 122 -9.82 -6.42 -10.04
CA GLU A 122 -9.69 -5.08 -9.46
C GLU A 122 -10.82 -4.77 -8.44
N PRO A 123 -12.11 -4.98 -8.77
CA PRO A 123 -13.17 -4.90 -7.78
C PRO A 123 -12.92 -5.79 -6.56
N ALA A 124 -12.47 -7.04 -6.71
CA ALA A 124 -12.25 -7.94 -5.58
C ALA A 124 -11.22 -7.39 -4.58
N LEU A 125 -10.08 -6.89 -5.08
CA LEU A 125 -9.05 -6.25 -4.24
C LEU A 125 -9.56 -4.95 -3.59
N LYS A 126 -10.39 -4.19 -4.31
CA LYS A 126 -11.02 -2.99 -3.76
C LYS A 126 -12.06 -3.30 -2.68
N HIS A 127 -12.82 -4.38 -2.83
CA HIS A 127 -13.75 -4.85 -1.80
C HIS A 127 -13.01 -5.21 -0.51
N GLN A 128 -11.79 -5.75 -0.58
CA GLN A 128 -10.97 -5.99 0.61
C GLN A 128 -10.69 -4.70 1.40
N LEU A 129 -10.36 -3.60 0.73
CA LEU A 129 -10.16 -2.29 1.38
C LEU A 129 -11.46 -1.75 2.00
N ILE A 130 -12.59 -1.89 1.29
CA ILE A 130 -13.88 -1.39 1.76
C ILE A 130 -14.39 -2.21 2.96
N ILE A 131 -14.34 -3.54 2.87
CA ILE A 131 -14.81 -4.46 3.91
C ILE A 131 -13.96 -4.30 5.18
N SER A 132 -12.64 -4.28 5.05
CA SER A 132 -11.74 -4.07 6.20
C SER A 132 -12.00 -2.72 6.86
N THR A 133 -12.17 -1.64 6.07
CA THR A 133 -12.51 -0.31 6.61
C THR A 133 -13.85 -0.29 7.32
N ALA A 134 -14.88 -0.91 6.75
CA ALA A 134 -16.21 -0.96 7.35
C ALA A 134 -16.22 -1.75 8.67
N LEU A 135 -15.63 -2.94 8.68
CA LEU A 135 -15.52 -3.78 9.88
C LEU A 135 -14.66 -3.13 10.96
N MET A 136 -13.55 -2.50 10.57
CA MET A 136 -12.68 -1.80 11.51
C MET A 136 -13.37 -0.57 12.10
N THR A 137 -14.19 0.15 11.31
CA THR A 137 -15.01 1.27 11.81
C THR A 137 -16.00 0.81 12.88
N ILE A 138 -16.63 -0.36 12.72
CA ILE A 138 -17.52 -0.95 13.73
C ILE A 138 -16.73 -1.26 15.01
N GLY A 139 -15.54 -1.85 14.88
CA GLY A 139 -14.66 -2.10 16.02
C GLY A 139 -14.28 -0.83 16.77
N ILE A 140 -13.89 0.23 16.05
CA ILE A 140 -13.51 1.52 16.63
C ILE A 140 -14.71 2.23 17.27
N ALA A 141 -15.90 2.11 16.70
CA ALA A 141 -17.12 2.74 17.23
C ALA A 141 -17.47 2.24 18.64
N LEU A 142 -17.09 1.01 18.98
CA LEU A 142 -17.23 0.45 20.34
C LEU A 142 -16.27 1.11 21.35
N GLU A 143 -15.20 1.74 20.87
CA GLU A 143 -14.14 2.35 21.69
C GLU A 143 -14.11 3.89 21.61
N LEU A 144 -15.07 4.52 20.91
CA LEU A 144 -15.37 5.96 20.93
C LEU A 144 -14.24 6.92 20.49
N PHE A 145 -13.30 6.50 19.64
CA PHE A 145 -12.20 7.38 19.21
C PHE A 145 -12.33 7.87 17.75
N PHE A 146 -12.94 9.05 17.59
CA PHE A 146 -13.09 9.73 16.29
C PHE A 146 -11.75 9.99 15.56
N CYS A 147 -10.62 10.10 16.28
CA CYS A 147 -9.31 10.28 15.66
C CYS A 147 -8.83 9.03 14.90
N VAL A 148 -9.11 7.81 15.41
CA VAL A 148 -8.74 6.59 14.68
C VAL A 148 -9.58 6.51 13.40
N ALA A 149 -10.88 6.78 13.52
CA ALA A 149 -11.81 6.74 12.39
C ALA A 149 -11.41 7.72 11.28
N ILE A 150 -11.07 8.97 11.58
CA ILE A 150 -10.68 9.92 10.52
C ILE A 150 -9.43 9.46 9.77
N GLY A 151 -8.46 8.84 10.47
CA GLY A 151 -7.28 8.27 9.85
C GLY A 151 -7.58 7.05 8.96
N LEU A 152 -8.42 6.15 9.44
CA LEU A 152 -8.88 4.97 8.69
C LEU A 152 -9.59 5.37 7.39
N TRP A 153 -10.56 6.29 7.49
CA TRP A 153 -11.31 6.77 6.32
C TRP A 153 -10.46 7.62 5.38
N ALA A 154 -9.49 8.39 5.91
CA ALA A 154 -8.50 9.06 5.06
C ALA A 154 -7.66 8.05 4.27
N GLY A 155 -7.26 6.93 4.87
CA GLY A 155 -6.57 5.83 4.17
C GLY A 155 -7.40 5.25 3.03
N LEU A 156 -8.66 4.89 3.29
CA LEU A 156 -9.58 4.41 2.25
C LEU A 156 -9.72 5.42 1.11
N PHE A 157 -9.93 6.69 1.44
CA PHE A 157 -10.05 7.77 0.46
C PHE A 157 -8.79 7.94 -0.39
N ILE A 158 -7.60 7.89 0.24
CA ILE A 158 -6.31 7.87 -0.47
C ILE A 158 -6.25 6.70 -1.46
N GLY A 159 -6.69 5.51 -1.05
CA GLY A 159 -6.77 4.34 -1.92
C GLY A 159 -7.65 4.56 -3.16
N PHE A 160 -8.87 5.06 -2.97
CA PHE A 160 -9.79 5.37 -4.08
C PHE A 160 -9.27 6.42 -5.05
N VAL A 161 -8.65 7.48 -4.52
CA VAL A 161 -8.08 8.54 -5.36
C VAL A 161 -6.88 8.01 -6.13
N THR A 162 -6.02 7.23 -5.49
CA THR A 162 -4.85 6.63 -6.12
C THR A 162 -5.25 5.71 -7.26
N ASP A 163 -6.21 4.81 -6.99
CA ASP A 163 -6.82 3.91 -7.96
C ASP A 163 -7.34 4.63 -9.22
N TYR A 164 -8.07 5.75 -9.02
CA TYR A 164 -8.60 6.56 -10.13
C TYR A 164 -7.50 7.13 -11.05
N TYR A 165 -6.37 7.54 -10.47
CA TYR A 165 -5.27 8.14 -11.22
C TYR A 165 -4.31 7.11 -11.82
N THR A 166 -4.34 5.84 -11.41
CA THR A 166 -3.43 4.80 -11.91
C THR A 166 -4.08 3.80 -12.86
N SER A 167 -5.40 3.58 -12.77
CA SER A 167 -6.13 2.63 -13.62
C SER A 167 -6.29 3.07 -15.09
N ASN A 168 -6.12 4.36 -15.40
CA ASN A 168 -6.40 4.90 -16.74
C ASN A 168 -5.14 5.10 -17.58
N ALA A 169 -4.98 4.32 -18.66
CA ALA A 169 -3.91 4.49 -19.64
C ALA A 169 -4.34 5.36 -20.83
N TYR A 170 -3.62 6.45 -21.10
CA TYR A 170 -3.77 7.25 -22.32
C TYR A 170 -2.56 7.04 -23.23
N ARG A 171 -2.76 6.71 -24.50
CA ARG A 171 -1.66 6.43 -25.45
C ARG A 171 -1.67 7.38 -26.64
N ILE A 172 -0.80 8.38 -26.60
CA ILE A 172 -0.38 9.15 -27.78
C ILE A 172 1.12 9.37 -27.64
N GLY A 173 1.95 8.82 -28.55
CA GLY A 173 3.40 9.07 -28.73
C GLY A 173 4.32 8.98 -27.49
N ALA A 174 5.59 8.58 -27.62
CA ALA A 174 6.47 8.46 -26.45
C ALA A 174 6.64 9.78 -25.66
N ALA A 175 6.94 10.89 -26.36
CA ALA A 175 7.14 12.20 -25.72
C ALA A 175 5.87 12.74 -25.06
N THR A 176 4.73 12.64 -25.75
CA THR A 176 3.43 13.07 -25.22
C THR A 176 2.99 12.19 -24.06
N ASN A 177 3.24 10.87 -24.09
CA ASN A 177 2.96 9.98 -22.98
C ASN A 177 3.72 10.37 -21.71
N VAL A 178 5.00 10.75 -21.83
CA VAL A 178 5.79 11.24 -20.69
C VAL A 178 5.22 12.56 -20.15
N ILE A 179 4.88 13.52 -21.03
CA ILE A 179 4.31 14.81 -20.61
C ILE A 179 2.96 14.61 -19.89
N PHE A 180 2.07 13.78 -20.44
CA PHE A 180 0.80 13.45 -19.82
C PHE A 180 0.98 12.70 -18.49
N GLY A 181 1.90 11.74 -18.42
CA GLY A 181 2.21 11.01 -17.19
C GLY A 181 2.72 11.92 -16.07
N LEU A 182 3.62 12.85 -16.37
CA LEU A 182 4.11 13.84 -15.40
C LEU A 182 2.97 14.77 -14.94
N ALA A 183 2.17 15.28 -15.88
CA ALA A 183 1.03 16.14 -15.55
C ALA A 183 -0.02 15.41 -14.71
N LEU A 184 -0.29 14.13 -14.98
CA LEU A 184 -1.19 13.28 -14.21
C LEU A 184 -0.68 13.09 -12.77
N GLY A 185 0.62 12.85 -12.60
CA GLY A 185 1.27 12.77 -11.29
C GLY A 185 1.17 14.08 -10.49
N TYR A 186 1.38 15.25 -11.13
CA TYR A 186 1.19 16.54 -10.46
C TYR A 186 -0.27 16.83 -10.11
N LYS A 187 -1.23 16.27 -10.84
CA LYS A 187 -2.65 16.43 -10.56
C LYS A 187 -3.12 15.53 -9.41
N SER A 188 -2.60 14.31 -9.31
CA SER A 188 -3.06 13.33 -8.31
C SER A 188 -2.82 13.77 -6.86
N VAL A 189 -1.73 14.50 -6.61
CA VAL A 189 -1.36 14.95 -5.25
C VAL A 189 -2.34 15.97 -4.65
N ILE A 190 -3.10 16.71 -5.46
CA ILE A 190 -3.98 17.79 -4.99
C ILE A 190 -5.00 17.24 -3.98
N ILE A 191 -5.72 16.18 -4.38
CA ILE A 191 -6.79 15.59 -3.57
C ILE A 191 -6.19 14.86 -2.36
N LEU A 192 -5.04 14.20 -2.53
CA LEU A 192 -4.34 13.49 -1.44
C LEU A 192 -3.88 14.45 -0.33
N ILE A 193 -3.33 15.61 -0.68
CA ILE A 193 -2.91 16.63 0.29
C ILE A 193 -4.11 17.14 1.09
N PHE A 194 -5.25 17.39 0.45
CA PHE A 194 -6.46 17.80 1.16
C PHE A 194 -6.96 16.74 2.15
N ALA A 195 -6.89 15.46 1.79
CA ALA A 195 -7.26 14.36 2.67
C ALA A 195 -6.35 14.30 3.92
N ILE A 196 -5.03 14.43 3.72
CA ILE A 196 -4.06 14.45 4.83
C ILE A 196 -4.27 15.70 5.70
N ALA A 197 -4.44 16.87 5.09
CA ALA A 197 -4.66 18.13 5.82
C ALA A 197 -5.94 18.10 6.66
N LEU A 198 -7.03 17.53 6.13
CA LEU A 198 -8.27 17.35 6.87
C LEU A 198 -8.09 16.38 8.05
N SER A 199 -7.38 15.26 7.83
CA SER A 199 -7.07 14.29 8.88
C SER A 199 -6.25 14.93 10.00
N ILE A 200 -5.21 15.71 9.65
CA ILE A 200 -4.41 16.50 10.62
C ILE A 200 -5.30 17.47 11.38
N PHE A 201 -6.10 18.27 10.67
CA PHE A 201 -6.94 19.30 11.29
C PHE A 201 -7.90 18.69 12.31
N VAL A 202 -8.63 17.63 11.96
CA VAL A 202 -9.60 17.00 12.86
C VAL A 202 -8.89 16.33 14.04
N SER A 203 -7.85 15.52 13.79
CA SER A 203 -7.16 14.78 14.84
C SER A 203 -6.40 15.67 15.82
N PHE A 204 -5.76 16.75 15.34
CA PHE A 204 -5.06 17.72 16.17
C PHE A 204 -6.03 18.48 17.08
N ASN A 205 -7.21 18.90 16.59
CA ASN A 205 -8.18 19.60 17.41
C ASN A 205 -8.78 18.71 18.51
N LEU A 206 -8.88 17.40 18.28
CA LEU A 206 -9.45 16.45 19.24
C LEU A 206 -8.47 16.04 20.34
N ALA A 207 -7.22 15.74 20.00
CA ALA A 207 -6.26 15.19 20.95
C ALA A 207 -4.79 15.58 20.66
N ALA A 208 -4.55 16.74 20.03
CA ALA A 208 -3.22 17.26 19.72
C ALA A 208 -2.32 16.20 19.03
N MET A 209 -1.06 16.07 19.45
CA MET A 209 -0.11 15.10 18.89
C MET A 209 -0.54 13.64 19.10
N TYR A 210 -1.20 13.34 20.23
CA TYR A 210 -1.74 12.00 20.47
C TYR A 210 -2.81 11.66 19.45
N GLY A 211 -3.69 12.62 19.15
CA GLY A 211 -4.73 12.49 18.12
C GLY A 211 -4.15 12.17 16.75
N ILE A 212 -3.12 12.89 16.32
CA ILE A 212 -2.45 12.65 15.03
C ILE A 212 -1.77 11.26 15.00
N ALA A 213 -1.08 10.89 16.09
CA ALA A 213 -0.43 9.58 16.18
C ALA A 213 -1.44 8.43 16.11
N VAL A 214 -2.55 8.57 16.82
CA VAL A 214 -3.66 7.59 16.82
C VAL A 214 -4.38 7.58 15.46
N ALA A 215 -4.54 8.71 14.79
CA ALA A 215 -5.08 8.76 13.43
C ALA A 215 -4.16 8.05 12.43
N THR A 216 -2.85 8.19 12.59
CA THR A 216 -1.88 7.43 11.78
C THR A 216 -2.09 5.93 11.95
N LEU A 217 -2.20 5.47 13.20
CA LEU A 217 -2.45 4.05 13.46
C LEU A 217 -3.82 3.63 12.92
N GLY A 218 -4.83 4.50 12.94
CA GLY A 218 -6.11 4.24 12.28
C GLY A 218 -5.96 3.96 10.79
N MET A 219 -5.14 4.74 10.07
CA MET A 219 -4.82 4.49 8.67
C MET A 219 -4.11 3.14 8.45
N LEU A 220 -3.27 2.73 9.41
CA LEU A 220 -2.52 1.47 9.38
C LEU A 220 -3.21 0.32 10.13
N SER A 221 -4.42 0.51 10.63
CA SER A 221 -5.09 -0.52 11.45
C SER A 221 -5.48 -1.75 10.62
N THR A 222 -5.69 -1.55 9.32
CA THR A 222 -5.94 -2.60 8.33
C THR A 222 -4.69 -2.94 7.51
N ILE A 223 -3.49 -2.72 8.07
CA ILE A 223 -2.19 -2.94 7.39
C ILE A 223 -2.02 -4.37 6.88
N ALA A 224 -2.59 -5.38 7.54
CA ALA A 224 -2.48 -6.76 7.08
C ALA A 224 -3.21 -6.98 5.74
N THR A 225 -4.43 -6.43 5.60
CA THR A 225 -5.15 -6.43 4.30
C THR A 225 -4.41 -5.57 3.28
N GLY A 226 -3.91 -4.39 3.68
CA GLY A 226 -3.12 -3.51 2.81
C GLY A 226 -1.87 -4.19 2.25
N LEU A 227 -1.10 -4.87 3.10
CA LEU A 227 0.07 -5.65 2.70
C LEU A 227 -0.30 -6.83 1.81
N ALA A 228 -1.42 -7.50 2.07
CA ALA A 228 -1.86 -8.64 1.27
C ALA A 228 -2.18 -8.24 -0.18
N ILE A 229 -2.91 -7.13 -0.38
CA ILE A 229 -3.24 -6.63 -1.72
C ILE A 229 -2.04 -6.02 -2.43
N ASP A 230 -1.07 -5.50 -1.68
CA ASP A 230 0.13 -4.87 -2.23
C ASP A 230 1.14 -5.94 -2.68
N ALA A 231 1.43 -6.91 -1.80
CA ALA A 231 2.29 -8.05 -2.11
C ALA A 231 1.72 -8.95 -3.22
N TYR A 232 0.41 -8.94 -3.45
CA TYR A 232 -0.23 -9.63 -4.57
C TYR A 232 0.33 -9.19 -5.94
N GLY A 233 0.70 -7.92 -6.10
CA GLY A 233 1.19 -7.38 -7.36
C GLY A 233 2.51 -8.04 -7.81
N PRO A 234 3.60 -7.92 -7.04
CA PRO A 234 4.89 -8.52 -7.39
C PRO A 234 4.87 -10.05 -7.49
N ILE A 235 3.95 -10.72 -6.78
CA ILE A 235 3.72 -12.17 -6.93
C ILE A 235 3.12 -12.48 -8.30
N SER A 236 2.15 -11.68 -8.73
CA SER A 236 1.49 -11.85 -10.04
C SER A 236 2.44 -11.55 -11.20
N ASP A 237 3.31 -10.56 -11.02
CA ASP A 237 4.38 -10.17 -11.94
C ASP A 237 5.37 -11.33 -12.17
N ASN A 238 5.96 -11.84 -11.07
CA ASN A 238 6.83 -13.02 -11.12
C ASN A 238 6.13 -14.26 -11.72
N ALA A 239 4.83 -14.44 -11.47
CA ALA A 239 4.08 -15.53 -12.08
C ALA A 239 4.03 -15.38 -13.61
N GLY A 240 3.84 -14.17 -14.13
CA GLY A 240 3.96 -13.85 -15.55
C GLY A 240 5.36 -14.17 -16.09
N GLY A 241 6.40 -13.70 -15.42
CA GLY A 241 7.79 -13.95 -15.82
C GLY A 241 8.12 -15.44 -15.89
N ILE A 242 7.69 -16.22 -14.90
CA ILE A 242 7.86 -17.70 -14.89
C ILE A 242 7.13 -18.35 -16.07
N VAL A 243 5.90 -17.91 -16.36
CA VAL A 243 5.09 -18.46 -17.46
C VAL A 243 5.78 -18.26 -18.82
N GLU A 244 6.36 -17.08 -19.04
CA GLU A 244 7.09 -16.80 -20.28
C GLU A 244 8.42 -17.57 -20.34
N MET A 245 9.20 -17.55 -19.26
CA MET A 245 10.48 -18.28 -19.18
C MET A 245 10.30 -19.79 -19.37
N ALA A 246 9.18 -20.35 -18.91
CA ALA A 246 8.83 -21.76 -19.09
C ALA A 246 8.19 -22.06 -20.45
N SER A 247 8.06 -21.06 -21.34
CA SER A 247 7.44 -21.19 -22.67
C SER A 247 6.04 -21.82 -22.61
N MET A 248 5.26 -21.43 -21.60
CA MET A 248 3.89 -21.90 -21.43
C MET A 248 2.95 -21.26 -22.47
N SER A 249 1.70 -21.71 -22.52
CA SER A 249 0.75 -21.20 -23.53
C SER A 249 0.41 -19.72 -23.33
N HIS A 250 0.24 -18.97 -24.43
CA HIS A 250 -0.15 -17.55 -24.44
C HIS A 250 -1.38 -17.25 -23.56
N ARG A 251 -2.35 -18.18 -23.49
CA ARG A 251 -3.54 -18.05 -22.64
C ARG A 251 -3.23 -17.96 -21.14
N VAL A 252 -2.11 -18.54 -20.70
CA VAL A 252 -1.67 -18.44 -19.30
C VAL A 252 -1.02 -17.08 -19.07
N ARG A 253 -0.23 -16.57 -20.04
CA ARG A 253 0.35 -15.22 -19.98
C ARG A 253 -0.72 -14.14 -19.97
N GLU A 254 -1.73 -14.23 -20.84
CA GLU A 254 -2.88 -13.31 -20.84
C GLU A 254 -3.60 -13.24 -19.47
N ARG A 255 -3.63 -14.35 -18.73
CA ARG A 255 -4.21 -14.38 -17.38
C ARG A 255 -3.29 -13.69 -16.38
N THR A 256 -1.99 -13.97 -16.40
CA THR A 256 -1.03 -13.34 -15.48
C THR A 256 -0.90 -11.84 -15.75
N ASP A 257 -0.87 -11.40 -17.01
CA ASP A 257 -0.83 -9.98 -17.38
C ASP A 257 -2.02 -9.22 -16.78
N ALA A 258 -3.19 -9.85 -16.75
CA ALA A 258 -4.36 -9.21 -16.18
C ALA A 258 -4.32 -9.11 -14.64
N LEU A 259 -3.68 -10.07 -13.97
CA LEU A 259 -3.40 -10.01 -12.53
C LEU A 259 -2.35 -8.90 -12.25
N GLU A 260 -1.30 -8.83 -13.06
CA GLU A 260 -0.20 -7.88 -12.97
C GLU A 260 -0.67 -6.42 -13.14
N VAL A 261 -1.47 -6.14 -14.17
CA VAL A 261 -2.06 -4.79 -14.39
C VAL A 261 -2.81 -4.33 -13.14
N THR A 262 -3.57 -5.23 -12.52
CA THR A 262 -4.28 -4.92 -11.27
C THR A 262 -3.30 -4.71 -10.10
N GLY A 263 -2.26 -5.54 -10.02
CA GLY A 263 -1.18 -5.43 -9.05
C GLY A 263 -0.43 -4.10 -9.07
N SER A 264 -0.24 -3.51 -10.26
CA SER A 264 0.40 -2.20 -10.38
C SER A 264 -0.41 -1.08 -9.69
N THR A 265 -1.75 -1.17 -9.76
CA THR A 265 -2.68 -0.26 -9.08
C THR A 265 -2.64 -0.47 -7.57
N THR A 266 -2.65 -1.71 -7.09
CA THR A 266 -2.56 -1.97 -5.64
C THR A 266 -1.22 -1.54 -5.05
N ALA A 267 -0.13 -1.69 -5.80
CA ALA A 267 1.19 -1.16 -5.43
C ALA A 267 1.23 0.36 -5.32
N ALA A 268 0.46 1.06 -6.16
CA ALA A 268 0.30 2.50 -6.01
C ALA A 268 -0.51 2.86 -4.76
N ILE A 269 -1.61 2.14 -4.49
CA ILE A 269 -2.43 2.33 -3.29
C ILE A 269 -1.58 2.16 -2.03
N GLY A 270 -0.79 1.07 -1.94
CA GLY A 270 0.09 0.82 -0.80
C GLY A 270 1.12 1.93 -0.56
N LYS A 271 1.71 2.47 -1.64
CA LYS A 271 2.57 3.68 -1.56
C LYS A 271 1.80 4.89 -1.05
N GLY A 272 0.55 5.06 -1.46
CA GLY A 272 -0.34 6.11 -0.96
C GLY A 272 -0.55 6.02 0.56
N PHE A 273 -0.83 4.82 1.08
CA PHE A 273 -0.94 4.56 2.52
C PHE A 273 0.37 4.84 3.26
N ALA A 274 1.51 4.41 2.71
CA ALA A 274 2.82 4.68 3.30
C ALA A 274 3.12 6.18 3.38
N ILE A 275 2.86 6.95 2.31
CA ILE A 275 3.08 8.41 2.28
C ILE A 275 2.11 9.13 3.24
N GLY A 276 0.83 8.76 3.23
CA GLY A 276 -0.19 9.37 4.08
C GLY A 276 0.10 9.14 5.57
N SER A 277 0.46 7.92 5.95
CA SER A 277 0.82 7.59 7.32
C SER A 277 2.16 8.21 7.73
N ALA A 278 3.17 8.22 6.85
CA ALA A 278 4.45 8.88 7.08
C ALA A 278 4.28 10.38 7.36
N ALA A 279 3.41 11.08 6.62
CA ALA A 279 3.13 12.50 6.85
C ALA A 279 2.52 12.76 8.24
N LEU A 280 1.55 11.93 8.65
CA LEU A 280 0.90 12.05 9.95
C LEU A 280 1.87 11.72 11.10
N VAL A 281 2.59 10.60 11.04
CA VAL A 281 3.53 10.20 12.10
C VAL A 281 4.69 11.18 12.22
N SER A 282 5.21 11.69 11.10
CA SER A 282 6.31 12.67 11.13
C SER A 282 5.87 13.96 11.82
N LEU A 283 4.63 14.41 11.59
CA LEU A 283 4.10 15.57 12.29
C LEU A 283 3.91 15.30 13.78
N ALA A 284 3.43 14.11 14.14
CA ALA A 284 3.29 13.71 15.54
C ALA A 284 4.65 13.61 16.26
N LEU A 285 5.68 13.07 15.59
CA LEU A 285 7.07 13.05 16.06
C LEU A 285 7.65 14.44 16.24
N PHE A 286 7.36 15.34 15.30
CA PHE A 286 7.88 16.70 15.34
C PHE A 286 7.36 17.51 16.53
N GLY A 287 6.13 17.24 16.97
CA GLY A 287 5.51 17.91 18.12
C GLY A 287 5.64 17.18 19.46
N ALA A 288 6.11 15.94 19.49
CA ALA A 288 6.33 15.14 20.70
C ALA A 288 7.69 15.47 21.36
#